data_AF-A0A950NKF5-F1
#
_entry.id   AF-A0A950NKF5-F1
#
_cell.length_a   1.000
_cell.length_b   1.000
_cell.length_c   1.000
_cell.angle_alpha   90.00
_cell.angle_beta   90.00
_cell.angle_gamma   90.00
#
_symmetry.space_group_name_H-M   'P 1'
#
loop_
_entity.id
_entity.type
_entity.pdbx_description
1 polymer ?
#
loop_
_entity_poly.entity_id
_entity_poly.type
_entity_poly.pdbx_seq_one_letter_code
_entity_poly.pdbx_strand_id
1 'polypeptide(L)'
;MSVQRRGKAWVVRWKEGKRHRQRTFDRAEHARLFDGELRRRRQLGTLALLDRGTETLDTYVSETWAPTYLRLLSPKTWKTYTSLYDSHLSPGLGDVALRAITPK
;
A
#
# COMPACT_ATOMS: atom_id res chain seq x y z
N MET A 1 16.16 3.49 12.74
CA MET A 1 16.17 2.64 11.54
C MET A 1 17.55 2.05 11.46
N SER A 2 17.67 0.78 11.12
CA SER A 2 18.97 0.12 11.06
C SER A 2 19.07 -0.75 9.81
N VAL A 3 20.23 -0.64 9.15
CA VAL A 3 20.65 -1.54 8.08
C VAL A 3 21.54 -2.60 8.73
N GLN A 4 21.17 -3.87 8.60
CA GLN A 4 21.90 -5.00 9.17
C GLN A 4 22.22 -6.00 8.08
N ARG A 5 23.44 -6.53 8.07
CA ARG A 5 23.81 -7.64 7.18
C ARG A 5 23.36 -8.96 7.80
N ARG A 6 22.66 -9.80 7.03
CA ARG A 6 22.22 -11.16 7.38
C ARG A 6 22.72 -12.11 6.29
N GLY A 7 23.84 -12.78 6.55
CA GLY A 7 24.50 -13.64 5.57
C GLY A 7 24.96 -12.86 4.32
N LYS A 8 24.40 -13.21 3.16
CA LYS A 8 24.63 -12.53 1.87
C LYS A 8 23.67 -11.37 1.61
N ALA A 9 22.64 -11.18 2.43
CA ALA A 9 21.62 -10.17 2.24
C ALA A 9 21.73 -9.02 3.25
N TRP A 10 21.08 -7.91 2.93
CA TRP A 10 21.02 -6.68 3.70
C TRP A 10 19.58 -6.39 4.11
N VAL A 11 19.32 -6.29 5.40
CA VAL A 11 17.97 -6.11 5.96
C VAL A 11 17.87 -4.71 6.56
N VAL A 12 16.88 -3.96 6.12
CA VAL A 12 16.52 -2.66 6.70
C VAL A 12 15.31 -2.83 7.60
N ARG A 13 15.41 -2.38 8.85
CA ARG A 13 14.34 -2.47 9.85
C ARG A 13 13.88 -1.10 10.30
N TRP A 14 12.57 -0.89 10.34
CA TRP A 14 11.98 0.35 10.81
C TRP A 14 10.67 0.11 11.56
N LYS A 15 10.23 1.14 12.27
CA LYS A 15 8.96 1.15 12.99
C LYS A 15 8.04 2.15 12.31
N GLU A 16 6.83 1.73 12.02
CA GLU A 16 5.76 2.53 11.42
C GLU A 16 4.56 2.48 12.38
N GLY A 17 4.35 3.56 13.13
CA GLY A 17 3.37 3.58 14.22
C GLY A 17 3.68 2.50 15.27
N LYS A 18 2.75 1.55 15.46
CA LYS A 18 2.92 0.38 16.35
C LYS A 18 3.53 -0.84 15.68
N ARG A 19 3.67 -0.84 14.34
CA ARG A 19 4.12 -2.02 13.58
C ARG A 19 5.63 -1.98 13.34
N HIS A 20 6.27 -3.14 13.46
CA HIS A 20 7.66 -3.35 13.07
C HIS A 20 7.68 -3.87 11.62
N ARG A 21 8.48 -3.23 10.78
CA ARG A 21 8.64 -3.56 9.36
C ARG A 21 10.09 -3.92 9.07
N GLN A 22 10.28 -4.80 8.10
CA GLN A 22 11.60 -5.10 7.57
C GLN A 22 11.55 -5.32 6.06
N ARG A 23 12.64 -4.99 5.37
CA ARG A 23 12.83 -5.27 3.95
C ARG A 23 14.23 -5.77 3.70
N THR A 24 14.35 -6.78 2.85
CA THR A 24 15.62 -7.43 2.51
C THR A 24 16.07 -7.00 1.11
N PHE A 25 17.37 -6.83 0.93
CA PHE A 25 18.04 -6.43 -0.30
C PHE A 25 19.27 -7.31 -0.53
N ASP A 26 19.60 -7.57 -1.79
CA ASP A 26 20.79 -8.35 -2.12
C ASP A 26 22.08 -7.51 -2.07
N ARG A 27 21.95 -6.18 -2.20
CA ARG A 27 23.07 -5.23 -2.26
C ARG A 27 23.05 -4.23 -1.11
N ALA A 28 24.23 -3.94 -0.56
CA ALA A 28 24.42 -3.00 0.55
C ALA A 28 23.99 -1.57 0.19
N GLU A 29 24.32 -1.16 -1.04
CA GLU A 29 24.02 0.17 -1.55
C GLU A 29 22.52 0.44 -1.59
N HIS A 30 21.74 -0.50 -2.15
CA HIS A 30 20.28 -0.39 -2.22
C HIS A 30 19.66 -0.33 -0.81
N ALA A 31 20.19 -1.10 0.14
CA ALA A 31 19.73 -1.04 1.53
C ALA A 31 20.01 0.33 2.17
N ARG A 32 21.16 0.95 1.89
CA ARG A 32 21.50 2.30 2.39
C ARG A 32 20.64 3.39 1.76
N LEU A 33 20.41 3.32 0.43
CA LEU A 33 19.52 4.24 -0.27
C LEU A 33 18.10 4.17 0.30
N PHE A 34 17.60 2.96 0.55
CA PHE A 34 16.28 2.77 1.16
C PHE A 34 16.21 3.30 2.61
N ASP A 35 17.25 3.11 3.43
CA ASP A 35 17.32 3.72 4.77
C ASP A 35 17.33 5.25 4.73
N GLY A 36 18.02 5.85 3.74
CA GLY A 36 18.01 7.29 3.50
C GLY A 36 16.60 7.81 3.14
N GLU A 37 15.90 7.12 2.24
CA GLU A 37 14.52 7.47 1.87
C GLU A 37 13.54 7.32 3.05
N LEU A 38 13.70 6.28 3.87
CA LEU A 38 12.92 6.12 5.10
C LEU A 38 13.14 7.29 6.07
N ARG A 39 14.40 7.74 6.25
CA ARG A 39 14.72 8.92 7.09
C ARG A 39 14.05 10.18 6.55
N ARG A 40 14.17 10.42 5.25
CA ARG A 40 13.57 11.57 4.58
C ARG A 40 12.06 11.60 4.75
N ARG A 41 11.37 10.49 4.49
CA ARG A 41 9.90 10.39 4.66
C ARG A 41 9.47 10.52 6.11
N ARG A 42 10.27 10.04 7.06
CA ARG A 42 10.00 10.23 8.49
C ARG A 42 10.05 11.71 8.87
N GLN A 43 11.04 12.46 8.38
CA GLN A 43 11.14 13.90 8.60
C GLN A 43 9.96 14.66 7.98
N LEU A 44 9.48 14.21 6.81
CA LEU A 44 8.31 14.77 6.13
C LEU A 44 6.96 14.30 6.72
N GLY A 45 6.96 13.41 7.72
CA GLY A 45 5.73 12.82 8.28
C GLY A 45 4.99 11.84 7.36
N THR A 46 5.56 11.51 6.19
CA THR A 46 4.94 10.65 5.15
C THR A 46 5.37 9.19 5.23
N LEU A 47 6.03 8.78 6.33
CA LEU A 47 6.50 7.41 6.51
C LEU A 47 5.37 6.37 6.41
N ALA A 48 4.18 6.70 6.93
CA ALA A 48 2.99 5.85 6.90
C ALA A 48 2.43 5.60 5.47
N LEU A 49 2.94 6.31 4.46
CA LEU A 49 2.52 6.21 3.07
C LEU A 49 3.41 5.25 2.25
N LEU A 50 4.45 4.66 2.84
CA LEU A 50 5.37 3.77 2.10
C LEU A 50 4.68 2.52 1.55
N ASP A 51 3.87 1.88 2.38
CA ASP A 51 3.16 0.65 2.04
C ASP A 51 1.68 0.90 1.66
N ARG A 52 1.11 2.06 1.99
CA ARG A 52 -0.29 2.38 1.63
C ARG A 52 -0.50 2.40 0.12
N GLY A 53 -1.56 1.73 -0.33
CA GLY A 53 -1.95 1.67 -1.73
C GLY A 53 -0.96 0.96 -2.65
N THR A 54 -0.21 -0.02 -2.14
CA THR A 54 0.49 -1.01 -2.99
C THR A 54 -0.50 -1.98 -3.64
N GLU A 55 -1.58 -2.30 -2.92
CA GLU A 55 -2.69 -3.10 -3.44
C GLU A 55 -3.40 -2.36 -4.57
N THR A 56 -3.96 -3.15 -5.49
CA THR A 56 -4.76 -2.64 -6.60
C THR A 56 -6.12 -2.17 -6.09
N LEU A 57 -6.81 -1.34 -6.89
CA LEU A 57 -8.16 -0.90 -6.57
C LEU A 57 -9.09 -2.10 -6.38
N ASP A 58 -9.01 -3.12 -7.24
CA ASP A 58 -9.87 -4.32 -7.15
C ASP A 58 -9.61 -5.13 -5.87
N THR A 59 -8.34 -5.32 -5.49
CA THR A 59 -7.98 -5.97 -4.22
C THR A 59 -8.54 -5.20 -3.04
N TYR A 60 -8.35 -3.89 -3.00
CA TYR A 60 -8.88 -3.06 -1.92
C TYR A 60 -10.41 -3.11 -1.83
N VAL A 61 -11.09 -3.03 -2.97
CA VAL A 61 -12.56 -3.04 -3.02
C VAL A 61 -13.10 -4.37 -2.54
N SER A 62 -12.51 -5.48 -2.98
CA SER A 62 -12.99 -6.83 -2.66
C SER A 62 -12.66 -7.26 -1.23
N GLU A 63 -11.46 -6.95 -0.75
CA GLU A 63 -10.94 -7.48 0.52
C GLU A 63 -11.15 -6.53 1.70
N THR A 64 -11.23 -5.22 1.46
CA THR A 64 -11.33 -4.22 2.53
C THR A 64 -12.64 -3.45 2.48
N TRP A 65 -12.94 -2.77 1.37
CA TRP A 65 -14.08 -1.87 1.30
C TRP A 65 -15.41 -2.62 1.34
N ALA A 66 -15.58 -3.64 0.51
CA ALA A 66 -16.82 -4.40 0.43
C ALA A 66 -17.17 -5.06 1.78
N PRO A 67 -16.27 -5.82 2.44
CA PRO A 67 -16.58 -6.44 3.73
C PRO A 67 -16.91 -5.43 4.83
N THR A 68 -16.30 -4.24 4.80
CA THR A 68 -16.47 -3.21 5.83
C THR A 68 -17.76 -2.42 5.65
N TYR A 69 -18.09 -2.03 4.41
CA TYR A 69 -19.14 -1.04 4.14
C TYR A 69 -20.42 -1.62 3.54
N LEU A 70 -20.37 -2.81 2.91
CA LEU A 70 -21.59 -3.40 2.30
C LEU A 70 -22.68 -3.68 3.33
N ARG A 71 -22.31 -3.99 4.59
CA ARG A 71 -23.26 -4.23 5.69
C ARG A 71 -24.11 -3.01 6.04
N LEU A 72 -23.68 -1.81 5.63
CA LEU A 72 -24.38 -0.55 5.88
C LEU A 72 -25.32 -0.14 4.74
N LEU A 73 -25.27 -0.85 3.61
CA LEU A 73 -26.02 -0.51 2.41
C LEU A 73 -27.27 -1.39 2.27
N SER A 74 -28.35 -0.82 1.73
CA SER A 74 -29.49 -1.63 1.30
C SER A 74 -29.10 -2.51 0.10
N PRO A 75 -29.73 -3.69 -0.09
CA PRO A 75 -29.38 -4.60 -1.18
C PRO A 75 -29.49 -3.96 -2.58
N LYS A 76 -30.46 -3.04 -2.76
CA LYS A 76 -30.63 -2.29 -4.01
C LYS A 76 -29.45 -1.36 -4.28
N THR A 77 -29.02 -0.61 -3.27
CA THR A 77 -27.90 0.33 -3.38
C THR A 77 -26.60 -0.40 -3.67
N TRP A 78 -26.38 -1.53 -3.00
CA TRP A 78 -25.23 -2.38 -3.25
C TRP A 78 -25.16 -2.82 -4.72
N LYS A 79 -26.24 -3.40 -5.27
CA LYS A 79 -26.26 -3.85 -6.68
C LYS A 79 -25.93 -2.71 -7.64
N THR A 80 -26.48 -1.52 -7.42
CA THR A 80 -26.18 -0.35 -8.25
C THR A 80 -24.70 0.04 -8.16
N TYR A 81 -24.12 0.08 -6.96
CA TYR A 81 -22.72 0.45 -6.76
C TYR A 81 -21.76 -0.57 -7.38
N THR A 82 -22.03 -1.87 -7.21
CA THR A 82 -21.24 -2.92 -7.86
C THR A 82 -21.32 -2.83 -9.38
N SER A 83 -22.52 -2.64 -9.94
CA SER A 83 -22.67 -2.49 -11.39
C SER A 83 -21.92 -1.28 -11.95
N LEU A 84 -21.95 -0.13 -11.26
CA LEU A 84 -21.18 1.05 -11.65
C LEU A 84 -19.68 0.82 -11.54
N TYR A 85 -19.24 0.16 -10.47
CA TYR A 85 -17.84 -0.18 -10.27
C TYR A 85 -17.30 -1.11 -11.37
N ASP A 86 -17.99 -2.23 -11.62
CA ASP A 86 -17.59 -3.23 -12.60
C ASP A 86 -17.60 -2.67 -14.03
N SER A 87 -18.53 -1.75 -14.34
CA SER A 87 -18.67 -1.20 -15.69
C SER A 87 -17.70 -0.04 -15.98
N HIS A 88 -17.34 0.76 -14.96
CA HIS A 88 -16.66 2.03 -15.18
C HIS A 88 -15.32 2.19 -14.46
N LEU A 89 -15.12 1.51 -13.33
CA LEU A 89 -13.92 1.67 -12.52
C LEU A 89 -12.95 0.50 -12.72
N SER A 90 -13.42 -0.75 -12.53
CA SER A 90 -12.57 -1.94 -12.65
C SER A 90 -11.87 -2.04 -14.03
N PRO A 91 -12.53 -1.80 -15.19
CA PRO A 91 -11.87 -1.97 -16.49
C PRO A 91 -10.68 -1.04 -16.74
N GLY A 92 -10.65 0.13 -16.11
CA GLY A 92 -9.57 1.12 -16.30
C GLY A 92 -8.62 1.24 -15.11
N LEU A 93 -9.11 1.02 -13.89
CA LEU A 93 -8.39 1.28 -12.65
C LEU A 93 -8.25 0.04 -11.76
N GLY A 94 -8.90 -1.07 -12.09
CA GLY A 94 -8.96 -2.28 -11.24
C GLY A 94 -7.58 -2.82 -10.89
N ASP A 95 -6.69 -2.93 -11.89
CA ASP A 95 -5.31 -3.39 -11.73
C ASP A 95 -4.34 -2.29 -11.27
N VAL A 96 -4.82 -1.05 -11.13
CA VAL A 96 -3.96 0.09 -10.77
C VAL A 96 -3.78 0.10 -9.26
N ALA A 97 -2.52 0.12 -8.81
CA ALA A 97 -2.19 0.31 -7.41
C ALA A 97 -2.81 1.63 -6.91
N LEU A 98 -3.51 1.61 -5.78
CA LEU A 98 -4.22 2.79 -5.26
C LEU A 98 -3.33 4.04 -5.16
N ARG A 99 -2.03 3.86 -4.88
CA ARG A 99 -1.04 4.96 -4.81
C ARG A 99 -0.79 5.67 -6.14
N ALA A 100 -1.11 5.01 -7.25
CA ALA A 100 -0.88 5.49 -8.61
C ALA A 100 -2.13 6.21 -9.17
N ILE A 101 -3.28 6.07 -8.51
CA ILE A 101 -4.50 6.82 -8.84
C ILE A 101 -4.28 8.26 -8.37
N THR A 102 -4.13 9.18 -9.32
CA THR A 102 -3.89 10.60 -9.06
C THR A 102 -5.02 11.44 -9.69
N PRO A 103 -5.47 12.52 -9.03
CA PRO A 103 -6.32 13.49 -9.69
C PRO A 103 -5.51 14.16 -10.81
N LYS A 104 -6.10 14.26 -12.01
CA LYS A 104 -5.59 15.15 -13.05
C LYS A 104 -5.89 16.60 -12.71
#